data_AF-A0A1X0NB85-F1
#
_entry.id   AF-A0A1X0NB85-F1
#
_cell.length_a   1.000
_cell.length_b   1.000
_cell.length_c   1.000
_cell.angle_alpha   90.00
_cell.angle_beta   90.00
_cell.angle_gamma   90.00
#
_symmetry.space_group_name_H-M   'P 1'
#
loop_
_entity.id
_entity.type
_entity.pdbx_description
1 polymer ?
#
loop_
_entity_poly.entity_id
_entity_poly.type
_entity_poly.pdbx_seq_one_letter_code
_entity_poly.pdbx_strand_id
1 'polypeptide(L)'
;MSTASFRFGVMVGTALRECIRAVTHKPNPEPVQVAPQQVRTMPEPVMSNEQWEQYRLPALARCKHVDLAGWYDHHMQEIQAKPVKKPRKSRASKALETSQKQDAEPPVKAPVMGPLDQLIA
;
A
#
# COMPACT_ATOMS: atom_id res chain seq x y z
N MET A 1 25.96 -70.19 -17.26
CA MET A 1 25.79 -68.77 -16.88
C MET A 1 24.30 -68.45 -16.99
N SER A 2 23.61 -68.12 -15.89
CA SER A 2 22.16 -67.90 -15.91
C SER A 2 21.85 -66.54 -16.57
N THR A 3 21.09 -66.53 -17.66
CA THR A 3 20.78 -65.33 -18.45
C THR A 3 19.93 -64.31 -17.70
N ALA A 4 19.13 -64.77 -16.74
CA ALA A 4 18.30 -63.92 -15.89
C ALA A 4 19.12 -63.06 -14.92
N SER A 5 20.16 -63.63 -14.29
CA SER A 5 21.03 -62.88 -13.38
C SER A 5 21.89 -61.85 -14.12
N PHE A 6 22.30 -62.16 -15.35
CA PHE A 6 22.99 -61.20 -16.22
C PHE A 6 22.10 -59.98 -16.55
N ARG A 7 20.85 -60.23 -16.96
CA ARG A 7 19.89 -59.15 -17.26
C ARG A 7 19.57 -58.30 -16.04
N PHE A 8 19.43 -58.93 -14.87
CA PHE A 8 19.22 -58.22 -13.62
C PHE A 8 20.43 -57.32 -13.28
N GLY A 9 21.66 -57.85 -13.39
CA GLY A 9 22.87 -57.08 -13.15
C GLY A 9 23.01 -55.88 -14.10
N VAL A 10 22.65 -56.05 -15.38
CA VAL A 10 22.65 -54.95 -16.36
C VAL A 10 21.64 -53.86 -15.97
N MET A 11 20.40 -54.23 -15.63
CA MET A 11 19.38 -53.24 -15.26
C MET A 11 19.75 -52.48 -13.97
N VAL A 12 20.23 -53.19 -12.95
CA VAL A 12 20.66 -52.57 -11.68
C VAL A 12 21.88 -51.67 -11.92
N GLY A 13 22.83 -52.11 -12.74
CA GLY A 13 24.01 -51.33 -13.10
C GLY A 13 23.64 -50.04 -13.85
N THR A 14 22.70 -50.10 -14.80
CA THR A 14 22.23 -48.91 -15.52
C THR A 14 21.47 -47.95 -14.61
N ALA A 15 20.60 -48.46 -13.73
CA ALA A 15 19.85 -47.63 -12.80
C ALA A 15 20.77 -46.90 -11.83
N LEU A 16 21.75 -47.60 -11.26
CA LEU A 16 22.73 -47.01 -10.36
C LEU A 16 23.58 -45.95 -11.07
N ARG A 17 23.99 -46.20 -12.32
CA ARG A 17 24.79 -45.26 -13.11
C ARG A 17 24.02 -43.98 -13.42
N GLU A 18 22.73 -44.07 -13.70
CA GLU A 18 21.86 -42.90 -13.90
C GLU A 18 21.58 -42.15 -12.59
N CYS A 19 21.42 -42.85 -11.45
CA CYS A 19 21.34 -42.20 -10.14
C CYS A 19 22.62 -41.41 -9.82
N ILE A 20 23.79 -42.00 -10.07
CA ILE A 20 25.07 -41.31 -9.85
C ILE A 20 25.18 -40.12 -10.78
N ARG A 21 24.82 -40.26 -12.07
CA ARG A 21 24.77 -39.13 -13.01
C ARG A 21 23.86 -38.03 -12.51
N ALA A 22 22.63 -38.33 -12.10
CA ALA A 22 21.69 -37.31 -11.62
C ALA A 22 22.23 -36.50 -10.43
N VAL A 23 22.96 -37.15 -9.51
CA VAL A 23 23.53 -36.49 -8.32
C VAL A 23 24.83 -35.75 -8.63
N THR A 24 25.65 -36.27 -9.55
CA THR A 24 26.98 -35.71 -9.84
C THR A 24 27.03 -34.77 -11.03
N HIS A 25 25.98 -34.78 -11.87
CA HIS A 25 25.88 -33.90 -13.02
C HIS A 25 25.70 -32.47 -12.52
N LYS A 26 26.80 -31.71 -12.51
CA LYS A 26 26.75 -30.26 -12.39
C LYS A 26 25.98 -29.76 -13.62
N PRO A 27 24.83 -29.09 -13.47
CA PRO A 27 24.20 -28.45 -14.61
C PRO A 27 25.24 -27.53 -15.24
N ASN A 28 25.48 -27.69 -16.54
CA ASN A 28 26.26 -26.71 -17.28
C ASN A 28 25.52 -25.38 -17.10
N PRO A 29 26.13 -24.37 -16.46
CA PRO A 29 25.51 -23.06 -16.42
C PRO A 29 25.61 -22.52 -17.84
N GLU A 30 24.61 -22.85 -18.66
CA GLU A 30 24.34 -22.05 -19.83
C GLU A 30 24.26 -20.60 -19.32
N PRO A 31 24.98 -19.64 -19.92
CA PRO A 31 24.91 -18.27 -19.47
C PRO A 31 23.49 -17.78 -19.70
N VAL A 32 22.67 -17.91 -18.66
CA VAL A 32 21.39 -17.22 -18.55
C VAL A 32 21.77 -15.76 -18.73
N GLN A 33 21.35 -15.17 -19.84
CA GLN A 33 21.48 -13.74 -20.05
C GLN A 33 20.58 -13.07 -19.00
N VAL A 34 21.17 -12.80 -17.84
CA VAL A 34 20.56 -11.98 -16.81
C VAL A 34 20.43 -10.62 -17.46
N ALA A 35 19.19 -10.19 -17.69
CA ALA A 35 18.92 -8.83 -18.14
C ALA A 35 19.71 -7.85 -17.26
N PRO A 36 20.32 -6.80 -17.83
CA PRO A 36 21.14 -5.89 -17.06
C PRO A 36 20.34 -5.41 -15.85
N GLN A 37 20.94 -5.57 -14.67
CA GLN A 37 20.35 -5.13 -13.41
C GLN A 37 19.98 -3.66 -13.58
N GLN A 38 18.69 -3.36 -13.67
CA GLN A 38 18.22 -1.97 -13.67
C GLN A 38 18.55 -1.41 -12.29
N VAL A 39 19.71 -0.77 -12.20
CA VAL A 39 20.10 0.03 -11.04
C VAL A 39 19.06 1.14 -10.96
N ARG A 40 18.11 1.00 -10.02
CA ARG A 40 17.20 2.08 -9.66
C ARG A 40 18.03 3.13 -8.93
N THR A 41 18.56 4.08 -9.68
CA THR A 41 19.17 5.27 -9.11
C THR A 41 18.07 6.13 -8.48
N MET A 42 18.33 6.65 -7.29
CA MET A 42 17.47 7.65 -6.66
C MET A 42 17.46 8.88 -7.58
N PRO A 43 16.29 9.38 -8.00
CA PRO A 43 16.23 10.61 -8.76
C PRO A 43 16.74 11.77 -7.90
N GLU A 44 17.57 12.63 -8.50
CA GLU A 44 18.06 13.82 -7.83
C GLU A 44 16.90 14.80 -7.58
N PRO A 45 16.95 15.55 -6.47
CA PRO A 45 15.96 16.58 -6.20
C PRO A 45 16.01 17.65 -7.31
N VAL A 46 14.83 17.99 -7.83
CA VAL A 46 14.66 18.96 -8.93
C VAL A 46 15.13 20.37 -8.54
N MET A 47 15.19 20.68 -7.25
CA MET A 47 15.56 22.00 -6.74
C MET A 47 16.41 21.93 -5.48
N SER A 48 17.21 22.97 -5.27
CA SER A 48 17.99 23.12 -4.04
C SER A 48 17.10 23.45 -2.84
N ASN A 49 17.60 23.22 -1.63
CA ASN A 49 16.84 23.49 -0.41
C ASN A 49 16.48 24.98 -0.27
N GLU A 50 17.38 25.89 -0.66
CA GLU A 50 17.14 27.33 -0.64
C GLU A 50 15.99 27.73 -1.57
N GLN A 51 15.91 27.11 -2.76
CA GLN A 51 14.80 27.33 -3.69
C GLN A 51 13.49 26.83 -3.09
N TRP A 52 13.49 25.70 -2.38
CA TRP A 52 12.29 25.16 -1.76
C TRP A 52 11.70 26.07 -0.68
N GLU A 53 12.53 26.72 0.13
CA GLU A 53 12.05 27.67 1.16
C GLU A 53 11.27 28.84 0.53
N GLN A 54 11.63 29.27 -0.69
CA GLN A 54 10.86 30.28 -1.42
C GLN A 54 9.46 29.80 -1.84
N TYR A 55 9.25 28.49 -1.99
CA TYR A 55 7.97 27.88 -2.37
C TYR A 55 7.25 27.23 -1.19
N ARG A 56 7.77 27.36 0.03
CA ARG A 56 7.20 26.77 1.25
C ARG A 56 5.76 27.19 1.51
N LEU A 57 5.44 28.45 1.22
CA LEU A 57 4.08 28.97 1.34
C LEU A 57 3.31 28.82 0.02
N PRO A 58 1.97 28.61 0.06
CA PRO A 58 1.15 28.61 -1.15
C PRO A 58 1.33 29.88 -1.98
N ALA A 59 1.20 29.76 -3.30
CA ALA A 59 1.33 30.91 -4.21
C ALA A 59 0.35 32.04 -3.88
N LEU A 60 -0.83 31.71 -3.33
CA LEU A 60 -1.79 32.69 -2.83
C LEU A 60 -1.18 33.61 -1.75
N ALA A 61 -0.50 33.06 -0.76
CA ALA A 61 0.13 33.85 0.29
C ALA A 61 1.36 34.61 -0.21
N ARG A 62 2.16 34.00 -1.09
CA ARG A 62 3.39 34.63 -1.61
C ARG A 62 3.12 35.74 -2.62
N CYS A 63 2.23 35.52 -3.58
CA CYS A 63 2.01 36.43 -4.71
C CYS A 63 0.87 37.41 -4.46
N LYS A 64 -0.15 37.03 -3.66
CA LYS A 64 -1.31 37.89 -3.38
C LYS A 64 -1.33 38.41 -1.93
N HIS A 65 -0.28 38.16 -1.17
CA HIS A 65 -0.12 38.61 0.22
C HIS A 65 -1.32 38.28 1.13
N VAL A 66 -1.95 37.13 0.90
CA VAL A 66 -3.04 36.64 1.76
C VAL A 66 -2.44 36.19 3.09
N ASP A 67 -2.92 36.78 4.19
CA ASP A 67 -2.54 36.37 5.54
C ASP A 67 -3.23 35.05 5.92
N LEU A 68 -2.51 33.95 5.70
CA LEU A 68 -2.95 32.60 6.06
C LEU A 68 -3.01 32.39 7.58
N ALA A 69 -2.15 33.06 8.33
CA ALA A 69 -2.10 32.90 9.78
C ALA A 69 -3.33 33.54 10.42
N GLY A 70 -3.63 34.78 10.05
CA GLY A 70 -4.86 35.47 10.45
C GLY A 70 -6.12 34.73 10.00
N TRP A 71 -6.13 34.18 8.77
CA TRP A 71 -7.24 33.33 8.30
C TRP A 71 -7.41 32.08 9.15
N TYR A 72 -6.32 31.37 9.45
CA TYR A 72 -6.35 30.16 10.27
C TYR A 72 -6.89 30.46 11.67
N ASP A 73 -6.37 31.48 12.34
CA ASP A 73 -6.80 31.82 13.71
C ASP A 73 -8.28 32.21 13.76
N HIS A 74 -8.74 32.99 12.79
CA HIS A 74 -10.14 33.41 12.68
C HIS A 74 -11.10 32.21 12.48
N HIS A 75 -10.72 31.25 11.64
CA HIS A 75 -11.58 30.10 11.32
C HIS A 75 -11.43 28.93 12.30
N MET A 76 -10.32 28.83 13.03
CA MET A 76 -10.09 27.76 14.01
C MET A 76 -10.65 28.10 15.40
N GLN A 77 -10.75 29.37 15.78
CA GLN A 77 -11.43 29.78 17.00
C GLN A 77 -12.90 29.33 17.02
N GLU A 78 -13.58 29.38 15.88
CA GLU A 78 -14.97 28.92 15.74
C GLU A 78 -15.11 27.40 15.94
N ILE A 79 -14.07 26.62 15.64
CA ILE A 79 -14.07 25.16 15.82
C ILE A 79 -13.82 24.79 17.30
N GLN A 80 -12.99 25.55 18.00
CA GLN A 80 -12.74 25.40 19.45
C GLN A 80 -13.95 25.81 20.31
N ALA A 81 -14.81 26.69 19.81
CA ALA A 81 -16.03 27.13 20.49
C ALA A 81 -17.18 26.10 20.46
N LYS A 82 -16.98 24.91 19.86
CA LYS A 82 -17.94 23.81 20.03
C LYS A 82 -17.93 23.41 21.51
N PRO A 83 -19.07 23.46 22.21
CA PRO A 83 -19.11 23.22 23.64
C PRO A 83 -18.55 21.82 23.93
N VAL A 84 -17.62 21.74 24.88
CA VAL A 84 -17.11 20.48 25.43
C VAL A 84 -18.31 19.58 25.69
N LYS A 85 -18.38 18.46 24.96
CA LYS A 85 -19.47 17.49 25.10
C LYS A 85 -19.54 17.10 26.57
N LYS A 86 -20.60 17.53 27.26
CA LYS A 86 -20.83 17.20 28.66
C LYS A 86 -20.71 15.67 28.82
N PRO A 87 -20.00 15.17 29.84
CA PRO A 87 -19.88 13.74 30.05
C PRO A 87 -21.29 13.16 30.23
N ARG A 88 -21.67 12.25 29.33
CA ARG A 88 -22.96 11.58 29.37
C ARG A 88 -23.00 10.77 30.66
N LYS A 89 -23.98 11.03 31.55
CA LYS A 89 -24.16 10.24 32.77
C LYS A 89 -24.25 8.76 32.39
N SER A 90 -23.35 7.95 32.97
CA SER A 90 -23.39 6.49 32.82
C SER A 90 -24.74 5.99 33.34
N ARG A 91 -25.55 5.44 32.43
CA ARG A 91 -26.78 4.74 32.80
C ARG A 91 -26.34 3.41 33.38
N ALA A 92 -26.55 3.22 34.69
CA ALA A 92 -26.31 1.94 35.34
C ALA A 92 -26.98 0.82 34.55
N SER A 93 -26.18 -0.14 34.14
CA SER A 93 -26.57 -1.33 33.41
C SER A 93 -27.58 -2.13 34.24
N LYS A 94 -28.84 -2.09 33.83
CA LYS A 94 -29.78 -3.15 34.19
C LYS A 94 -29.68 -4.21 33.10
N ALA A 95 -29.01 -5.31 33.45
CA ALA A 95 -29.01 -6.54 32.68
C ALA A 95 -30.44 -7.11 32.54
N LEU A 96 -30.58 -8.06 31.62
CA LEU A 96 -31.78 -8.62 30.96
C LEU A 96 -32.21 -7.81 29.73
N GLU A 97 -32.38 -8.36 28.54
CA GLU A 97 -32.41 -9.76 28.10
C GLU A 97 -32.20 -9.79 26.57
N THR A 98 -31.69 -10.92 26.09
CA THR A 98 -31.49 -11.27 24.68
C THR A 98 -32.72 -11.04 23.80
N SER A 99 -32.58 -10.34 22.66
CA SER A 99 -33.37 -10.64 21.46
C SER A 99 -32.75 -10.05 20.18
N GLN A 100 -32.63 -10.91 19.17
CA GLN A 100 -32.19 -10.63 17.80
C GLN A 100 -33.10 -9.61 17.09
N LYS A 101 -32.53 -8.72 16.26
CA LYS A 101 -32.86 -8.59 14.81
C LYS A 101 -32.26 -7.34 14.15
N GLN A 102 -31.73 -7.60 12.95
CA GLN A 102 -31.83 -6.81 11.71
C GLN A 102 -31.11 -5.45 11.61
N ASP A 103 -29.91 -5.52 11.03
CA ASP A 103 -29.57 -4.95 9.72
C ASP A 103 -30.41 -3.76 9.21
N ALA A 104 -29.79 -2.58 9.19
CA ALA A 104 -30.11 -1.47 8.30
C ALA A 104 -28.95 -0.46 8.31
N GLU A 105 -28.07 -0.56 7.31
CA GLU A 105 -27.11 0.48 6.96
C GLU A 105 -27.87 1.76 6.55
N PRO A 106 -27.54 2.96 7.09
CA PRO A 106 -28.16 4.19 6.61
C PRO A 106 -27.67 4.52 5.19
N PRO A 107 -28.55 4.95 4.27
CA PRO A 107 -28.18 5.18 2.88
C PRO A 107 -27.18 6.34 2.79
N VAL A 108 -25.96 6.03 2.33
CA VAL A 108 -24.94 7.02 1.97
C VAL A 108 -25.50 7.87 0.83
N LYS A 109 -25.96 9.09 1.14
CA LYS A 109 -26.32 10.07 0.12
C LYS A 109 -25.04 10.47 -0.61
N ALA A 110 -24.89 10.02 -1.85
CA ALA A 110 -23.83 10.48 -2.72
C ALA A 110 -23.93 12.01 -2.92
N PRO A 111 -22.81 12.74 -2.98
CA PRO A 111 -22.81 14.16 -3.26
C PRO A 111 -23.36 14.40 -4.68
N VAL A 112 -24.39 15.26 -4.77
CA VAL A 112 -24.98 15.67 -6.04
C VAL A 112 -24.01 16.64 -6.71
N MET A 113 -23.48 16.26 -7.87
CA MET A 113 -22.65 17.15 -8.67
C MET A 113 -23.53 18.21 -9.33
N GLY A 114 -23.21 19.49 -9.08
CA GLY A 114 -23.87 20.63 -9.75
C GLY A 114 -23.46 20.76 -11.23
N PRO A 115 -24.17 21.61 -12.00
CA PRO A 115 -23.92 21.79 -13.43
C PRO A 115 -22.50 22.30 -13.69
N LEU A 116 -21.78 21.65 -14.61
CA LEU A 116 -20.39 21.95 -14.95
C LEU A 116 -20.21 23.34 -15.57
N ASP A 117 -21.27 23.89 -16.15
CA ASP A 117 -21.29 25.20 -16.80
C ASP A 117 -20.96 26.36 -15.84
N GLN A 118 -21.14 26.17 -14.53
CA GLN A 118 -20.79 27.16 -13.51
C GLN A 118 -19.29 27.18 -13.16
N LEU A 119 -18.54 26.13 -13.50
CA LEU A 119 -17.10 26.04 -13.18
C LEU A 119 -16.19 26.61 -14.26
N ILE A 120 -16.69 26.78 -15.48
CA ILE A 120 -15.87 27.08 -16.68
C ILE A 120 -15.97 28.57 -17.07
N ALA A 121 -16.72 29.40 -16.32
CA ALA A 121 -16.86 30.84 -16.58
C ALA A 121 -15.77 31.68 -15.89
#